data_AF-A0A0P9A7H6-F1
#
_entry.id   AF-A0A0P9A7H6-F1
#
_cell.length_a   1.000
_cell.length_b   1.000
_cell.length_c   1.000
_cell.angle_alpha   90.00
_cell.angle_beta   90.00
_cell.angle_gamma   90.00
#
_symmetry.space_group_name_H-M   'P 1'
#
loop_
_entity.id
_entity.type
_entity.pdbx_description
1 polymer ?
#
loop_
_entity_poly.entity_id
_entity_poly.type
_entity_poly.pdbx_seq_one_letter_code
_entity_poly.pdbx_strand_id
1 'polypeptide(L)'
;MKIICDWENCCEDGKFKAPLERDNSKKFRLLCLNHIREFNKSWNYFENMNENEIQNFIKSDLVWHKSTKSFGSSDNFFSILWNNALDDNLNIFTNSSFKKYKKSNFSEKDKDAFRVLDLDCSTKWEDIQKKFKSLVKKYHPDKNKGSKKYEDKLKKITLAYSQLRSSIEKK
;
A
#
# COMPACT_ATOMS: atom_id res chain seq x y z
N MET A 1 35.87 29.34 -7.88
CA MET A 1 36.07 29.49 -6.42
C MET A 1 36.24 28.10 -5.83
N LYS A 2 37.33 27.85 -5.10
CA LYS A 2 37.55 26.57 -4.40
C LYS A 2 36.82 26.63 -3.07
N ILE A 3 36.12 25.57 -2.72
CA ILE A 3 35.48 25.43 -1.42
C ILE A 3 36.50 24.78 -0.49
N ILE A 4 36.75 25.41 0.65
CA ILE A 4 37.70 24.92 1.67
C ILE A 4 36.96 23.88 2.52
N CYS A 5 37.70 22.89 3.01
CA CYS A 5 37.19 21.88 3.93
C CYS A 5 36.62 22.52 5.20
N ASP A 6 35.41 22.10 5.58
CA ASP A 6 34.67 22.60 6.76
C ASP A 6 35.14 21.96 8.09
N TRP A 7 36.36 21.43 8.14
CA TRP A 7 36.92 20.78 9.32
C TRP A 7 37.84 21.73 10.05
N GLU A 8 37.91 21.63 11.39
CA GLU A 8 38.69 22.55 12.22
C GLU A 8 40.14 22.64 11.72
N ASN A 9 40.57 23.87 11.41
CA ASN A 9 41.93 24.19 10.96
C ASN A 9 42.40 23.47 9.68
N CYS A 10 41.49 23.07 8.78
CA CYS A 10 41.85 22.48 7.49
C CYS A 10 41.85 23.51 6.35
N CYS A 11 42.94 23.56 5.57
CA CYS A 11 43.05 24.42 4.37
C CYS A 11 42.97 23.64 3.05
N GLU A 12 42.59 22.36 3.08
CA GLU A 12 42.46 21.53 1.87
C GLU A 12 41.16 21.80 1.10
N ASP A 13 41.13 21.38 -0.18
CA ASP A 13 39.97 21.51 -1.06
C ASP A 13 38.84 20.54 -0.62
N GLY A 14 37.70 21.09 -0.20
CA GLY A 14 36.49 20.36 0.19
C GLY A 14 35.68 19.90 -1.03
N LYS A 15 35.80 18.62 -1.40
CA LYS A 15 35.12 18.02 -2.58
C LYS A 15 33.98 17.07 -2.20
N PHE A 16 34.02 16.49 -1.00
CA PHE A 16 33.12 15.41 -0.59
C PHE A 16 32.01 15.95 0.31
N LYS A 17 30.77 15.55 0.05
CA LYS A 17 29.62 15.95 0.86
C LYS A 17 29.44 14.97 2.03
N ALA A 18 29.34 15.51 3.24
CA ALA A 18 28.94 14.77 4.43
C ALA A 18 27.63 15.35 4.98
N PRO A 19 26.65 14.51 5.37
CA PRO A 19 25.44 14.96 6.03
C PRO A 19 25.77 15.63 7.38
N LEU A 20 25.07 16.72 7.69
CA LEU A 20 25.14 17.39 9.00
C LEU A 20 24.20 16.76 10.02
N GLU A 21 23.05 16.28 9.55
CA GLU A 21 22.02 15.63 10.36
C GLU A 21 21.71 14.26 9.76
N ARG A 22 21.16 13.36 10.58
CA ARG A 22 20.75 12.01 10.15
C ARG A 22 19.64 12.04 9.11
N ASP A 23 18.62 12.85 9.40
CA ASP A 23 17.45 12.94 8.55
C ASP A 23 17.83 13.51 7.20
N ASN A 24 16.94 13.33 6.21
CA ASN A 24 17.12 13.76 4.83
C ASN A 24 17.11 15.31 4.67
N SER A 25 17.69 16.03 5.63
CA SER A 25 17.93 17.45 5.57
C SER A 25 18.96 17.68 4.46
N LYS A 26 18.64 18.63 3.59
CA LYS A 26 19.51 18.99 2.45
C LYS A 26 20.76 19.76 2.89
N LYS A 27 21.13 19.65 4.17
CA LYS A 27 22.27 20.32 4.79
C LYS A 27 23.47 19.39 4.74
N PHE A 28 24.49 19.79 4.00
CA PHE A 28 25.73 19.05 3.86
C PHE A 28 26.90 19.96 4.18
N ARG A 29 27.90 19.40 4.86
CA ARG A 29 29.23 20.00 4.94
C ARG A 29 30.13 19.43 3.86
N LEU A 30 31.09 20.23 3.40
CA LEU A 30 32.05 19.83 2.37
C LEU A 30 33.40 19.56 3.01
N LEU A 31 33.88 18.32 2.86
CA LEU A 31 35.11 17.83 3.48
C LEU A 31 36.15 17.42 2.43
N CYS A 32 37.41 17.44 2.83
CA CYS A 32 38.51 16.85 2.07
C CYS A 32 38.52 15.32 2.20
N LEU A 33 39.44 14.65 1.48
CA LEU A 33 39.52 13.20 1.44
C LEU A 33 39.91 12.56 2.78
N ASN A 34 40.71 13.24 3.60
CA ASN A 34 41.11 12.73 4.92
C ASN A 34 39.95 12.85 5.91
N HIS A 35 39.35 14.04 6.02
CA HIS A 35 38.27 14.29 6.98
C HIS A 35 36.97 13.56 6.64
N ILE A 36 36.65 13.30 5.36
CA ILE A 36 35.49 12.47 5.03
C ILE A 36 35.67 11.02 5.49
N ARG A 37 36.91 10.50 5.50
CA ARG A 37 37.19 9.14 6.00
C ARG A 37 37.04 9.07 7.52
N GLU A 38 37.52 10.09 8.22
CA GLU A 38 37.32 10.20 9.67
C GLU A 38 35.85 10.35 10.02
N PHE A 39 35.12 11.21 9.30
CA PHE A 39 33.69 11.36 9.45
C PHE A 39 32.94 10.04 9.22
N ASN A 40 33.19 9.34 8.11
CA ASN A 40 32.52 8.07 7.83
C ASN A 40 32.81 6.97 8.85
N LYS A 41 33.97 7.04 9.53
CA LYS A 41 34.32 6.10 10.61
C LYS A 41 33.57 6.40 11.90
N SER A 42 33.39 7.68 12.25
CA SER A 42 32.67 8.09 13.46
C SER A 42 31.15 8.18 13.26
N TRP A 43 30.68 8.23 12.01
CA TRP A 43 29.27 8.41 11.71
C TRP A 43 28.46 7.14 11.97
N ASN A 44 27.62 7.18 13.00
CA ASN A 44 26.64 6.15 13.27
C ASN A 44 25.22 6.66 12.97
N TYR A 45 24.63 6.16 11.87
CA TYR A 45 23.27 6.50 11.50
C TYR A 45 22.23 6.10 12.55
N PHE A 46 22.53 5.24 13.54
CA PHE A 46 21.59 4.76 14.57
C PHE A 46 21.89 5.22 16.00
N GLU A 47 22.89 6.11 16.22
CA GLU A 47 23.39 6.50 17.55
C GLU A 47 22.33 6.87 18.62
N ASN A 48 21.29 7.62 18.25
CA ASN A 48 20.21 8.04 19.17
C ASN A 48 18.90 7.27 18.99
N MET A 49 18.91 6.10 18.34
CA MET A 49 17.70 5.28 18.17
C MET A 49 17.66 4.14 19.18
N ASN A 50 16.48 3.88 19.73
CA ASN A 50 16.23 2.69 20.53
C ASN A 50 16.15 1.45 19.62
N GLU A 51 16.38 0.25 20.17
CA GLU A 51 16.29 -1.03 19.45
C GLU A 51 14.95 -1.15 18.70
N ASN A 52 13.84 -0.76 19.33
CA ASN A 52 12.53 -0.78 18.69
C ASN A 52 12.45 0.13 17.45
N GLU A 53 13.11 1.28 17.48
CA GLU A 53 13.13 2.23 16.36
C GLU A 53 13.99 1.70 15.22
N ILE A 54 15.13 1.08 15.53
CA ILE A 54 16.00 0.40 14.57
C ILE A 54 15.23 -0.76 13.89
N GLN A 55 14.56 -1.60 14.68
CA GLN A 55 13.73 -2.69 14.16
C GLN A 55 12.59 -2.18 13.28
N ASN A 56 11.95 -1.07 13.65
CA ASN A 56 10.90 -0.46 12.83
C ASN A 56 11.46 0.13 11.53
N PHE A 57 12.64 0.76 11.57
CA PHE A 57 13.33 1.26 10.39
C PHE A 57 13.61 0.11 9.41
N ILE A 58 14.24 -0.97 9.87
CA ILE A 58 14.53 -2.18 9.08
C ILE A 58 13.24 -2.79 8.51
N LYS A 59 12.16 -2.90 9.31
CA LYS A 59 10.88 -3.40 8.82
C LYS A 59 10.28 -2.52 7.73
N SER A 60 10.44 -1.20 7.85
CA SER A 60 9.92 -0.24 6.89
C SER A 60 10.73 -0.18 5.59
N ASP A 61 12.04 -0.44 5.63
CA ASP A 61 12.90 -0.55 4.44
C ASP A 61 12.39 -1.61 3.47
N LEU A 62 11.86 -2.73 4.00
CA LEU A 62 11.26 -3.82 3.20
C LEU A 62 10.13 -3.33 2.29
N VAL A 63 9.44 -2.25 2.66
CA VAL A 63 8.31 -1.66 1.93
C VAL A 63 8.63 -0.28 1.37
N TRP A 64 9.92 0.08 1.29
CA TRP A 64 10.38 1.39 0.84
C TRP A 64 9.76 2.55 1.64
N HIS A 65 9.63 2.36 2.96
CA HIS A 65 8.97 3.27 3.89
C HIS A 65 7.54 3.70 3.47
N LYS A 66 6.88 2.94 2.61
CA LYS A 66 5.48 3.21 2.26
C LYS A 66 4.60 2.81 3.44
N SER A 67 3.64 3.66 3.79
CA SER A 67 2.67 3.33 4.83
C SER A 67 1.83 2.13 4.41
N THR A 68 1.95 1.03 5.15
CA THR A 68 1.15 -0.18 4.95
C THR A 68 0.18 -0.34 6.12
N LYS A 69 -1.10 -0.57 5.82
CA LYS A 69 -2.07 -0.94 6.84
C LYS A 69 -2.08 -2.46 7.01
N SER A 70 -2.12 -2.94 8.25
CA SER A 70 -2.29 -4.37 8.54
C SER A 70 -3.66 -4.82 8.06
N PHE A 71 -3.82 -6.02 7.49
CA PHE A 71 -5.08 -6.46 6.87
C PHE A 71 -6.31 -6.48 7.80
N GLY A 72 -6.12 -6.62 9.11
CA GLY A 72 -7.19 -6.65 10.12
C GLY A 72 -7.57 -5.29 10.73
N SER A 73 -6.92 -4.20 10.36
CA SER A 73 -7.28 -2.85 10.83
C SER A 73 -8.71 -2.46 10.40
N SER A 74 -9.48 -1.86 11.31
CA SER A 74 -10.85 -1.37 11.06
C SER A 74 -10.92 -0.35 9.94
N ASP A 75 -9.85 0.44 9.77
CA ASP A 75 -9.76 1.55 8.83
C ASP A 75 -9.20 1.11 7.47
N ASN A 76 -9.22 -0.19 7.20
CA ASN A 76 -8.82 -0.74 5.92
C ASN A 76 -9.89 -0.57 4.87
N PHE A 77 -9.43 -0.40 3.63
CA PHE A 77 -10.28 -0.51 2.46
C PHE A 77 -11.14 -1.79 2.46
N PHE A 78 -10.58 -2.93 2.89
CA PHE A 78 -11.27 -4.22 2.91
C PHE A 78 -12.38 -4.31 3.96
N SER A 79 -12.13 -3.85 5.20
CA SER A 79 -13.15 -3.85 6.26
C SER A 79 -14.31 -2.91 5.92
N ILE A 80 -14.01 -1.71 5.44
CA ILE A 80 -15.03 -0.75 4.98
C ILE A 80 -15.84 -1.34 3.82
N LEU A 81 -15.19 -1.94 2.83
CA LEU A 81 -15.87 -2.54 1.69
C LEU A 81 -16.71 -3.75 2.10
N TRP A 82 -16.25 -4.57 3.04
CA TRP A 82 -17.01 -5.72 3.54
C TRP A 82 -18.20 -5.31 4.39
N ASN A 83 -18.05 -4.35 5.31
CA ASN A 83 -19.16 -3.84 6.10
C ASN A 83 -20.27 -3.31 5.16
N ASN A 84 -19.88 -2.49 4.18
CA ASN A 84 -20.83 -1.97 3.18
C ASN A 84 -21.42 -3.03 2.23
N ALA A 85 -20.75 -4.16 2.01
CA ALA A 85 -21.23 -5.23 1.13
C ALA A 85 -22.03 -6.33 1.87
N LEU A 86 -21.85 -6.44 3.20
CA LEU A 86 -22.48 -7.43 4.06
C LEU A 86 -23.68 -6.87 4.82
N ASP A 87 -23.64 -5.60 5.23
CA ASP A 87 -24.79 -4.91 5.76
C ASP A 87 -25.75 -4.61 4.60
N ASP A 88 -26.67 -5.54 4.38
CA ASP A 88 -27.88 -5.35 3.56
C ASP A 88 -28.80 -4.24 4.15
N ASN A 89 -28.32 -3.38 5.06
CA ASN A 89 -28.87 -2.05 5.34
C ASN A 89 -28.59 -1.11 4.17
N LEU A 90 -29.23 -1.48 3.07
CA LEU A 90 -29.45 -0.75 1.86
C LEU A 90 -30.38 0.46 2.11
N ASN A 91 -30.09 1.31 3.10
CA ASN A 91 -30.65 2.67 3.18
C ASN A 91 -29.91 3.64 2.23
N ILE A 92 -29.61 3.14 1.02
CA ILE A 92 -29.40 3.93 -0.20
C ILE A 92 -30.53 3.57 -1.21
N PHE A 93 -31.55 2.81 -0.80
CA PHE A 93 -32.78 2.59 -1.56
C PHE A 93 -33.80 3.71 -1.26
N THR A 94 -33.55 4.91 -1.78
CA THR A 94 -34.66 5.74 -2.23
C THR A 94 -34.33 6.29 -3.63
N ASN A 95 -35.00 5.66 -4.60
CA ASN A 95 -35.15 6.04 -6.01
C ASN A 95 -33.98 5.75 -6.97
N SER A 96 -34.06 4.63 -7.69
CA SER A 96 -34.60 4.66 -9.07
C SER A 96 -34.58 3.29 -9.75
N SER A 97 -35.75 2.91 -10.26
CA SER A 97 -36.00 2.16 -11.49
C SER A 97 -34.95 1.14 -11.96
N PHE A 98 -35.31 -0.14 -11.89
CA PHE A 98 -34.66 -1.27 -12.57
C PHE A 98 -34.29 -0.93 -14.03
N LYS A 99 -33.05 -0.51 -14.28
CA LYS A 99 -32.51 -0.34 -15.64
C LYS A 99 -32.11 -1.71 -16.19
N LYS A 100 -32.73 -2.09 -17.32
CA LYS A 100 -32.33 -3.26 -18.12
C LYS A 100 -30.86 -3.09 -18.57
N TYR A 101 -30.02 -4.04 -18.18
CA TYR A 101 -28.61 -4.13 -18.57
C TYR A 101 -28.47 -4.31 -20.10
N LYS A 102 -27.82 -3.36 -20.78
CA LYS A 102 -27.35 -3.52 -22.17
C LYS A 102 -25.87 -3.96 -22.15
N LYS A 103 -25.55 -5.05 -22.86
CA LYS A 103 -24.18 -5.31 -23.40
C LYS A 103 -23.81 -4.14 -24.33
N SER A 104 -22.58 -3.64 -24.45
CA SER A 104 -21.23 -3.85 -23.88
C SER A 104 -20.39 -2.67 -24.39
N ASN A 105 -19.45 -2.09 -23.64
CA ASN A 105 -18.06 -2.56 -23.63
C ASN A 105 -17.54 -2.63 -22.17
N PHE A 106 -17.07 -3.80 -21.78
CA PHE A 106 -16.33 -4.03 -20.54
C PHE A 106 -14.84 -3.84 -20.84
N SER A 107 -14.13 -3.15 -19.95
CA SER A 107 -12.68 -3.02 -20.05
C SER A 107 -12.03 -4.41 -19.93
N GLU A 108 -10.79 -4.56 -20.42
CA GLU A 108 -10.01 -5.78 -20.21
C GLU A 108 -9.91 -6.14 -18.72
N LYS A 109 -9.79 -5.12 -17.86
CA LYS A 109 -9.80 -5.25 -16.40
C LYS A 109 -11.10 -5.83 -15.85
N ASP A 110 -12.24 -5.52 -16.46
CA ASP A 110 -13.55 -6.03 -16.01
C ASP A 110 -13.70 -7.50 -16.39
N LYS A 111 -13.20 -7.91 -17.56
CA LYS A 111 -13.17 -9.32 -17.99
C LYS A 111 -12.30 -10.16 -17.05
N ASP A 112 -11.15 -9.63 -16.65
CA ASP A 112 -10.30 -10.30 -15.66
C ASP A 112 -10.96 -10.38 -14.28
N ALA A 113 -11.71 -9.35 -13.87
CA ALA A 113 -12.49 -9.41 -12.64
C ALA A 113 -13.56 -10.51 -12.66
N PHE A 114 -14.26 -10.70 -13.78
CA PHE A 114 -15.20 -11.81 -13.97
C PHE A 114 -14.51 -13.18 -13.87
N ARG A 115 -13.31 -13.34 -14.46
CA ARG A 115 -12.51 -14.56 -14.34
C ARG A 115 -12.09 -14.84 -12.90
N VAL A 116 -11.68 -13.82 -12.14
CA VAL A 116 -11.27 -13.97 -10.74
C VAL A 116 -12.44 -14.39 -9.84
N LEU A 117 -13.65 -13.90 -10.13
CA LEU A 117 -14.88 -14.29 -9.41
C LEU A 117 -15.49 -15.60 -9.90
N ASP A 118 -14.96 -16.18 -10.98
CA ASP A 118 -15.48 -17.40 -11.59
C ASP A 118 -16.95 -17.23 -12.01
N LEU A 119 -17.20 -16.15 -12.78
CA LEU A 119 -18.50 -15.74 -13.29
C LEU A 119 -18.40 -15.37 -14.78
N ASP A 120 -19.51 -15.52 -15.49
CA ASP A 120 -19.62 -15.12 -16.89
C ASP A 120 -19.92 -13.62 -17.04
N CYS A 121 -19.49 -13.03 -18.15
CA CYS A 121 -19.70 -11.60 -18.47
C CYS A 121 -21.18 -11.20 -18.68
N SER A 122 -22.12 -12.13 -18.51
CA SER A 122 -23.56 -11.91 -18.68
C SER A 122 -24.36 -12.04 -17.38
N THR A 123 -23.70 -12.24 -16.23
CA THR A 123 -24.35 -12.42 -14.93
C THR A 123 -24.96 -11.12 -14.42
N LYS A 124 -26.10 -11.22 -13.71
CA LYS A 124 -26.72 -10.07 -13.05
C LYS A 124 -25.95 -9.70 -11.78
N TRP A 125 -26.14 -8.47 -11.31
CA TRP A 125 -25.46 -7.94 -10.12
C TRP A 125 -25.76 -8.75 -8.85
N GLU A 126 -26.98 -9.27 -8.71
CA GLU A 126 -27.38 -10.07 -7.55
C GLU A 126 -26.57 -11.38 -7.45
N ASP A 127 -26.25 -11.99 -8.60
CA ASP A 127 -25.47 -13.23 -8.65
C ASP A 127 -23.98 -12.96 -8.35
N ILE A 128 -23.47 -11.80 -8.79
CA ILE A 128 -22.11 -11.33 -8.44
C ILE A 128 -21.99 -11.16 -6.92
N GLN A 129 -22.97 -10.51 -6.29
CA GLN A 129 -22.99 -10.33 -4.83
C GLN A 129 -23.06 -11.66 -4.07
N LYS A 130 -23.91 -12.60 -4.51
CA LYS A 130 -24.01 -13.93 -3.89
C LYS A 130 -22.70 -14.70 -3.96
N LYS A 131 -22.06 -14.72 -5.14
CA LYS A 131 -20.76 -15.39 -5.33
C LYS A 131 -19.68 -14.72 -4.50
N PHE A 132 -19.64 -13.39 -4.44
CA PHE A 132 -18.72 -12.64 -3.59
C PHE A 132 -18.90 -12.99 -2.11
N LYS A 133 -20.14 -12.94 -1.58
CA LYS A 133 -20.45 -13.32 -0.18
C LYS A 133 -19.99 -14.76 0.12
N SER A 134 -20.17 -15.70 -0.80
CA SER A 134 -19.69 -17.09 -0.67
C SER A 134 -18.15 -17.18 -0.61
N LEU A 135 -17.46 -16.48 -1.51
CA LEU A 135 -16.00 -16.47 -1.57
C LEU A 135 -15.36 -15.81 -0.34
N VAL A 136 -15.92 -14.70 0.15
CA VAL A 136 -15.46 -14.04 1.38
C VAL A 136 -15.57 -14.98 2.57
N LYS A 137 -16.72 -15.64 2.76
CA LYS A 137 -16.91 -16.63 3.83
C LYS A 137 -15.93 -17.80 3.74
N LYS A 138 -15.57 -18.23 2.53
CA LYS A 138 -14.60 -19.32 2.31
C LYS A 138 -13.17 -18.90 2.67
N TYR A 139 -12.76 -17.69 2.29
CA TYR A 139 -11.38 -17.22 2.44
C TYR A 139 -11.15 -16.29 3.63
N HIS A 140 -12.16 -16.10 4.50
CA HIS A 140 -12.07 -15.22 5.66
C HIS A 140 -10.87 -15.56 6.57
N PRO A 141 -10.11 -14.55 7.07
CA PRO A 141 -8.94 -14.77 7.91
C PRO A 141 -9.27 -15.53 9.20
N ASP A 142 -10.41 -15.29 9.85
CA ASP A 142 -10.82 -16.00 11.08
C ASP A 142 -10.94 -17.51 10.87
N LYS A 143 -11.52 -17.93 9.75
CA LYS A 143 -11.68 -19.36 9.42
C LYS A 143 -10.36 -20.00 9.01
N ASN A 144 -9.45 -19.21 8.43
CA ASN A 144 -8.21 -19.69 7.82
C ASN A 144 -6.95 -19.35 8.64
N LYS A 145 -7.12 -18.97 9.91
CA LYS A 145 -6.04 -18.66 10.87
C LYS A 145 -4.98 -17.71 10.31
N GLY A 146 -5.38 -16.74 9.47
CA GLY A 146 -4.47 -15.75 8.89
C GLY A 146 -3.44 -16.29 7.89
N SER A 147 -3.72 -17.40 7.18
CA SER A 147 -2.80 -17.89 6.14
C SER A 147 -2.64 -16.88 5.00
N LYS A 148 -1.39 -16.47 4.74
CA LYS A 148 -1.01 -15.50 3.69
C LYS A 148 -1.55 -15.87 2.29
N LYS A 149 -1.60 -17.16 1.96
CA LYS A 149 -2.11 -17.64 0.66
C LYS A 149 -3.60 -17.34 0.45
N TYR A 150 -4.41 -17.46 1.51
CA TYR A 150 -5.84 -17.19 1.43
C TYR A 150 -6.15 -15.69 1.51
N GLU A 151 -5.34 -14.95 2.28
CA GLU A 151 -5.37 -13.49 2.30
C GLU A 151 -5.13 -12.90 0.91
N ASP A 152 -4.10 -13.37 0.19
CA ASP A 152 -3.78 -12.89 -1.16
C ASP A 152 -4.89 -13.21 -2.17
N LYS A 153 -5.54 -14.39 -2.06
CA LYS A 153 -6.71 -14.72 -2.87
C LYS A 153 -7.89 -13.80 -2.56
N LEU A 154 -8.16 -13.56 -1.28
CA LEU A 154 -9.25 -12.71 -0.83
C LEU A 154 -9.07 -11.24 -1.26
N LYS A 155 -7.82 -10.75 -1.27
CA LYS A 155 -7.47 -9.43 -1.81
C LYS A 155 -7.82 -9.33 -3.29
N LYS A 156 -7.45 -10.33 -4.10
CA LYS A 156 -7.78 -10.38 -5.54
C LYS A 156 -9.29 -10.38 -5.78
N ILE A 157 -10.04 -11.19 -5.02
CA ILE A 157 -11.50 -11.29 -5.11
C ILE A 157 -12.17 -9.95 -4.79
N THR A 158 -11.71 -9.26 -3.74
CA THR A 158 -12.27 -7.97 -3.34
C THR A 158 -11.93 -6.86 -4.33
N LEU A 159 -10.72 -6.85 -4.89
CA LEU A 159 -10.34 -5.91 -5.95
C LEU A 159 -11.21 -6.12 -7.20
N ALA A 160 -11.44 -7.38 -7.59
CA ALA A 160 -12.32 -7.72 -8.71
C ALA A 160 -13.76 -7.22 -8.47
N TYR A 161 -14.32 -7.45 -7.28
CA TYR A 161 -15.65 -6.94 -6.93
C TYR A 161 -15.74 -5.41 -6.97
N SER A 162 -14.74 -4.70 -6.42
CA SER A 162 -14.70 -3.23 -6.46
C SER A 162 -14.65 -2.70 -7.90
N GLN A 163 -13.87 -3.34 -8.77
CA GLN A 163 -13.77 -2.97 -10.18
C GLN A 163 -15.11 -3.14 -10.90
N LEU A 164 -15.79 -4.28 -10.71
CA LEU A 164 -17.10 -4.52 -11.30
C LEU A 164 -18.15 -3.54 -10.78
N ARG A 165 -18.13 -3.24 -9.48
CA ARG A 165 -19.01 -2.23 -8.87
C ARG A 165 -18.83 -0.87 -9.54
N SER A 166 -17.59 -0.40 -9.66
CA SER A 166 -17.31 0.89 -10.31
C SER A 166 -17.64 0.91 -11.80
N SER A 167 -17.50 -0.21 -12.51
CA SER A 167 -17.87 -0.31 -13.93
C SER A 167 -19.38 -0.25 -14.14
N ILE A 168 -20.16 -0.77 -13.18
CA ILE A 168 -21.62 -0.76 -13.19
C ILE A 168 -22.18 0.60 -12.74
N GLU A 169 -21.63 1.21 -11.68
CA GLU A 169 -22.08 2.53 -11.18
C GLU A 169 -21.81 3.68 -12.16
N LYS A 170 -20.77 3.57 -13.01
CA LYS A 170 -20.42 4.60 -14.00
C LYS A 170 -21.32 4.60 -15.26
N LYS A 171 -22.30 3.69 -15.36
CA LYS A 171 -23.19 3.53 -16.54
C LYS A 171 -24.65 3.72 -16.16
#